data_AF-A0AA90CNR7-F1
#
_entry.id   AF-A0AA90CNR7-F1
#
_cell.length_a   1.000
_cell.length_b   1.000
_cell.length_c   1.000
_cell.angle_alpha   90.00
_cell.angle_beta   90.00
_cell.angle_gamma   90.00
#
_symmetry.space_group_name_H-M   'P 1'
#
loop_
_entity.id
_entity.type
_entity.pdbx_description
1 polymer ?
#
loop_
_entity_poly.entity_id
_entity_poly.type
_entity_poly.pdbx_seq_one_letter_code
_entity_poly.pdbx_strand_id
1 'polypeptide(L)'
;MIYGVVAVTQIGLLLLVGLLSVRIYFLSNQELAEPQGVASSSKMDCTLTLKKHLRPQAKGAPRLALDRTELCSKLHILAGLQERDCKLKGLNLIEAPQAVRTYATAWLYGASCSLSPKVVRHSEELADIVAGIASRKTGIRQSEAIQTLSTLTSSDILLVCYRAGLEGAEFWEENHHVPASSSLYDAVTSNAFI
;
A
#
# COMPACT_ATOMS: atom_id res chain seq x y z
N MET A 1 33.64 33.26 18.24
CA MET A 1 32.30 32.64 18.24
C MET A 1 32.05 31.73 17.05
N ILE A 2 32.49 32.06 15.83
CA ILE A 2 32.20 31.27 14.61
C ILE A 2 32.82 29.87 14.63
N TYR A 3 34.08 29.73 15.08
CA TYR A 3 34.76 28.43 15.16
C TYR A 3 34.10 27.42 16.12
N GLY A 4 33.45 27.92 17.18
CA GLY A 4 32.72 27.06 18.13
C GLY A 4 31.44 26.47 17.51
N VAL A 5 30.72 27.27 16.73
CA VAL A 5 29.52 26.80 16.01
C VAL A 5 29.90 25.78 14.94
N VAL A 6 30.98 26.03 14.19
CA VAL A 6 31.49 25.10 13.18
C VAL A 6 31.89 23.77 13.82
N ALA A 7 32.62 23.79 14.94
CA ALA A 7 33.00 22.57 15.64
C ALA A 7 31.79 21.75 16.14
N VAL A 8 30.78 22.40 16.73
CA VAL A 8 29.56 21.72 17.20
C VAL A 8 28.77 21.10 16.04
N THR A 9 28.67 21.81 14.91
CA THR A 9 27.97 21.28 13.72
C THR A 9 28.70 20.10 13.09
N GLN A 10 30.03 20.13 13.01
CA GLN A 10 30.83 19.02 12.49
C GLN A 10 30.71 17.77 13.37
N ILE A 11 30.77 17.95 14.70
CA ILE A 11 30.59 16.84 15.65
C ILE A 11 29.18 16.27 15.56
N GLY A 12 28.16 17.12 15.47
CA GLY A 12 26.78 16.69 15.30
C GLY A 12 26.55 15.92 14.00
N LEU A 13 27.16 16.36 12.90
CA LEU A 13 27.06 15.68 11.60
C LEU A 13 27.73 14.30 11.64
N LEU A 14 28.93 14.20 12.22
CA LEU A 14 29.62 12.92 12.37
C LEU A 14 28.84 11.95 13.26
N LEU A 15 28.23 12.44 14.34
CA LEU A 15 27.37 11.64 15.20
C LEU A 15 26.14 11.12 14.44
N LEU A 16 25.48 11.98 13.66
CA LEU A 16 24.30 11.63 12.87
C LEU A 16 24.63 10.57 11.81
N VAL A 17 25.71 10.78 11.06
CA VAL A 17 26.18 9.83 10.04
C VAL A 17 26.56 8.50 10.68
N GLY A 18 27.20 8.51 11.86
CA GLY A 18 27.48 7.30 12.63
C GLY A 18 26.22 6.55 13.03
N LEU A 19 25.22 7.24 13.58
CA LEU A 19 23.94 6.63 13.97
C LEU A 19 23.18 6.04 12.77
N LEU A 20 23.19 6.73 11.62
CA LEU A 20 22.58 6.25 10.38
C LEU A 20 23.31 5.00 9.86
N SER A 21 24.65 5.01 9.89
CA SER A 21 25.46 3.87 9.46
C SER A 21 25.20 2.63 10.33
N VAL A 22 25.09 2.82 11.65
CA VAL A 22 24.73 1.74 12.58
C VAL A 22 23.33 1.20 12.28
N ARG A 23 22.34 2.07 12.06
CA ARG A 23 20.97 1.64 11.71
C ARG A 23 20.93 0.86 10.40
N ILE A 24 21.63 1.32 9.38
CA ILE A 24 21.74 0.63 8.09
C ILE A 24 22.43 -0.73 8.26
N TYR A 25 23.49 -0.81 9.06
CA TYR A 25 24.18 -2.06 9.35
C TYR A 25 23.29 -3.07 10.10
N PHE A 26 22.53 -2.61 11.09
CA PHE A 26 21.56 -3.47 11.79
C PHE A 26 20.43 -3.95 10.88
N LEU A 27 19.94 -3.11 9.97
CA LEU A 27 18.94 -3.49 8.98
C LEU A 27 19.50 -4.51 7.97
N SER A 28 20.72 -4.28 7.46
CA SER A 28 21.38 -5.19 6.53
C SER A 28 21.72 -6.55 7.15
N ASN A 29 22.13 -6.57 8.43
CA ASN A 29 22.35 -7.83 9.14
C ASN A 29 21.07 -8.53 9.59
N GLN A 30 19.93 -7.83 9.70
CA GLN A 30 18.63 -8.47 9.92
C GLN A 30 18.12 -9.20 8.66
N GLU A 31 18.55 -8.78 7.46
CA GLU A 31 18.28 -9.53 6.23
C GLU A 31 19.15 -10.81 6.11
N LEU A 32 20.31 -10.87 6.77
CA LEU A 32 21.19 -12.05 6.79
C LEU A 32 21.02 -12.96 8.03
N ALA A 33 20.55 -12.42 9.15
CA ALA A 33 20.31 -13.17 10.37
C ALA A 33 18.82 -13.50 10.47
N GLU A 34 18.38 -14.55 9.76
CA GLU A 34 17.21 -15.33 10.14
C GLU A 34 17.64 -16.27 11.28
N PRO A 35 17.30 -16.00 12.57
CA PRO A 35 17.57 -16.94 13.63
C PRO A 35 16.34 -17.84 13.75
N GLN A 36 16.53 -19.12 13.43
CA GLN A 36 15.66 -20.18 13.89
C GLN A 36 15.36 -20.02 15.39
N GLY A 37 14.08 -20.16 15.73
CA GLY A 37 13.49 -19.55 16.90
C GLY A 37 13.86 -20.12 18.27
N VAL A 38 13.48 -19.35 19.28
CA VAL A 38 13.13 -19.82 20.63
C VAL A 38 11.94 -18.98 21.11
N ALA A 39 10.87 -19.65 21.49
CA ALA A 39 9.66 -19.08 22.03
C ALA A 39 9.88 -18.48 23.43
N SER A 40 9.26 -17.33 23.73
CA SER A 40 8.70 -17.07 25.05
C SER A 40 7.55 -16.05 24.99
N SER A 41 6.43 -16.50 25.56
CA SER A 41 5.10 -15.92 25.75
C SER A 41 5.04 -14.50 26.33
N SER A 42 4.20 -13.63 25.74
CA SER A 42 3.17 -12.89 26.49
C SER A 42 2.04 -12.39 25.56
N LYS A 43 0.81 -12.48 26.07
CA LYS A 43 -0.51 -12.38 25.43
C LYS A 43 -0.83 -11.02 24.79
N MET A 44 -1.50 -11.00 23.64
CA MET A 44 -2.93 -10.60 23.52
C MET A 44 -3.46 -10.76 22.07
N ASP A 45 -4.31 -11.75 21.89
CA ASP A 45 -5.48 -11.90 21.00
C ASP A 45 -5.55 -11.20 19.62
N CYS A 46 -5.38 -12.00 18.57
CA CYS A 46 -6.31 -11.99 17.43
C CYS A 46 -6.38 -13.40 16.79
N THR A 47 -7.45 -14.10 17.13
CA THR A 47 -7.80 -15.45 16.67
C THR A 47 -8.26 -15.42 15.21
N LEU A 48 -7.44 -15.88 14.29
CA LEU A 48 -7.91 -16.54 13.07
C LEU A 48 -7.14 -17.85 12.90
N THR A 49 -7.83 -18.93 13.22
CA THR A 49 -7.36 -20.31 13.10
C THR A 49 -7.31 -20.73 11.64
N LEU A 50 -6.12 -21.00 11.10
CA LEU A 50 -5.95 -21.90 9.96
C LEU A 50 -4.89 -22.95 10.31
N LYS A 51 -5.36 -24.15 10.69
CA LYS A 51 -4.51 -25.31 10.95
C LYS A 51 -3.95 -25.89 9.65
N LYS A 52 -2.61 -25.87 9.55
CA LYS A 52 -1.73 -27.01 9.25
C LYS A 52 -1.84 -27.70 7.88
N HIS A 53 -0.82 -27.47 7.04
CA HIS A 53 0.02 -28.57 6.52
C HIS A 53 1.43 -28.08 6.16
N LEU A 54 2.39 -28.39 7.04
CA LEU A 54 3.81 -28.43 6.69
C LEU A 54 4.02 -29.63 5.76
N ARG A 55 4.37 -29.37 4.50
CA ARG A 55 4.95 -30.37 3.60
C ARG A 55 6.29 -29.81 3.10
N PRO A 56 7.41 -30.52 3.27
CA PRO A 56 8.66 -30.11 2.66
C PRO A 56 8.57 -30.45 1.17
N GLN A 57 8.56 -29.45 0.29
CA GLN A 57 8.51 -29.70 -1.15
C GLN A 57 9.67 -29.00 -1.86
N ALA A 58 10.66 -29.85 -2.17
CA ALA A 58 11.50 -29.90 -3.36
C ALA A 58 11.68 -28.63 -4.21
N LYS A 59 12.96 -28.28 -4.41
CA LYS A 59 13.47 -27.43 -5.50
C LYS A 59 12.75 -27.77 -6.82
N GLY A 60 11.94 -26.84 -7.33
CA GLY A 60 11.27 -26.99 -8.62
C GLY A 60 10.29 -25.85 -8.90
N ALA A 61 10.71 -24.92 -9.77
CA ALA A 61 9.99 -23.77 -10.34
C ALA A 61 9.48 -22.69 -9.36
N PRO A 62 9.68 -21.38 -9.66
CA PRO A 62 9.10 -20.31 -8.85
C PRO A 62 7.58 -20.38 -8.99
N ARG A 63 6.91 -20.82 -7.92
CA ARG A 63 5.46 -20.77 -7.85
C ARG A 63 5.06 -19.30 -7.87
N LEU A 64 4.23 -18.94 -8.86
CA LEU A 64 3.46 -17.69 -8.95
C LEU A 64 2.44 -17.60 -7.79
N ALA A 65 2.87 -17.83 -6.56
CA ALA A 65 2.07 -17.59 -5.39
C ALA A 65 2.06 -16.08 -5.15
N LEU A 66 0.87 -15.51 -4.99
CA LEU A 66 0.72 -14.11 -4.62
C LEU A 66 1.49 -13.86 -3.32
N ASP A 67 2.57 -13.09 -3.38
CA ASP A 67 3.19 -12.57 -2.16
C ASP A 67 2.25 -11.50 -1.57
N ARG A 68 1.35 -11.97 -0.71
CA ARG A 68 0.35 -11.12 -0.05
C ARG A 68 1.02 -10.02 0.78
N THR A 69 2.18 -10.30 1.36
CA THR A 69 2.89 -9.34 2.20
C THR A 69 3.52 -8.23 1.37
N GLU A 70 4.12 -8.57 0.23
CA GLU A 70 4.64 -7.59 -0.72
C GLU A 70 3.52 -6.74 -1.31
N LEU A 71 2.44 -7.37 -1.81
CA LEU A 71 1.29 -6.65 -2.39
C LEU A 71 0.66 -5.69 -1.38
N CYS A 72 0.37 -6.14 -0.16
CA CYS A 72 -0.17 -5.30 0.90
C CYS A 72 0.76 -4.12 1.20
N SER A 73 2.07 -4.35 1.24
CA SER A 73 3.06 -3.30 1.49
C SER A 73 3.07 -2.26 0.37
N LYS A 74 3.15 -2.71 -0.90
CA LYS A 74 3.08 -1.82 -2.08
C LYS A 74 1.79 -1.00 -2.09
N LEU A 75 0.65 -1.64 -1.85
CA LEU A 75 -0.66 -0.97 -1.79
C LEU A 75 -0.74 0.04 -0.65
N HIS A 76 -0.20 -0.27 0.53
CA HIS A 76 -0.19 0.68 1.64
C HIS A 76 0.68 1.91 1.35
N ILE A 77 1.84 1.73 0.71
CA ILE A 77 2.72 2.83 0.31
C ILE A 77 2.01 3.72 -0.72
N LEU A 78 1.49 3.11 -1.78
CA LEU A 78 0.83 3.82 -2.87
C LEU A 78 -0.46 4.53 -2.39
N ALA A 79 -1.27 3.87 -1.56
CA ALA A 79 -2.43 4.49 -0.93
C ALA A 79 -2.02 5.66 -0.01
N GLY A 80 -0.94 5.52 0.75
CA GLY A 80 -0.40 6.60 1.60
C GLY A 80 0.09 7.80 0.80
N LEU A 81 0.74 7.56 -0.35
CA LEU A 81 1.18 8.60 -1.27
C LEU A 81 -0.02 9.38 -1.83
N GLN A 82 -1.03 8.67 -2.33
CA GLN A 82 -2.23 9.30 -2.87
C GLN A 82 -3.08 10.01 -1.81
N GLU A 83 -3.18 9.45 -0.61
CA GLU A 83 -3.85 10.09 0.52
C GLU A 83 -3.18 11.43 0.85
N ARG A 84 -1.84 11.47 0.85
CA ARG A 84 -1.08 12.70 1.07
C ARG A 84 -1.28 13.70 -0.06
N ASP A 85 -1.23 13.26 -1.32
CA ASP A 85 -1.45 14.13 -2.48
C ASP A 85 -2.85 14.76 -2.45
N CYS A 86 -3.89 13.96 -2.17
CA CYS A 86 -5.25 14.44 -2.00
C CYS A 86 -5.33 15.50 -0.89
N LYS A 87 -4.74 15.24 0.28
CA LYS A 87 -4.72 16.20 1.40
C LYS A 87 -4.01 17.50 1.04
N LEU A 88 -2.87 17.44 0.33
CA LEU A 88 -2.15 18.64 -0.12
C LEU A 88 -2.97 19.49 -1.09
N LYS A 89 -3.83 18.85 -1.90
CA LYS A 89 -4.74 19.51 -2.83
C LYS A 89 -6.13 19.83 -2.22
N GLY A 90 -6.27 19.70 -0.90
CA GLY A 90 -7.48 20.05 -0.16
C GLY A 90 -8.59 18.99 -0.13
N LEU A 91 -8.34 17.76 -0.59
CA LEU A 91 -9.28 16.65 -0.53
C LEU A 91 -8.95 15.72 0.65
N ASN A 92 -9.73 15.79 1.72
CA ASN A 92 -9.64 14.84 2.83
C ASN A 92 -10.55 13.63 2.58
N LEU A 93 -9.96 12.48 2.22
CA LEU A 93 -10.71 11.27 1.87
C LEU A 93 -11.62 10.73 3.00
N ILE A 94 -11.28 10.98 4.27
CA ILE A 94 -12.07 10.49 5.42
C ILE A 94 -13.36 11.30 5.58
N GLU A 95 -13.29 12.60 5.35
CA GLU A 95 -14.41 13.55 5.47
C GLU A 95 -15.17 13.70 4.15
N ALA A 96 -14.65 13.10 3.06
CA ALA A 96 -15.24 13.20 1.74
C ALA A 96 -16.61 12.52 1.66
N PRO A 97 -17.49 12.99 0.74
CA PRO A 97 -18.76 12.33 0.44
C PRO A 97 -18.57 10.85 0.13
N GLN A 98 -19.59 10.04 0.41
CA GLN A 98 -19.53 8.59 0.20
C GLN A 98 -19.15 8.24 -1.25
N ALA A 99 -19.69 8.95 -2.23
CA ALA A 99 -19.35 8.77 -3.65
C ALA A 99 -17.84 8.90 -3.92
N VAL A 100 -17.18 9.90 -3.33
CA VAL A 100 -15.73 10.08 -3.48
C VAL A 100 -14.94 8.94 -2.83
N ARG A 101 -15.40 8.44 -1.68
CA ARG A 101 -14.78 7.29 -1.02
C ARG A 101 -14.95 6.00 -1.84
N THR A 102 -16.09 5.85 -2.51
CA THR A 102 -16.36 4.79 -3.49
C THR A 102 -15.42 4.91 -4.70
N TYR A 103 -15.21 6.09 -5.25
CA TYR A 103 -14.25 6.33 -6.35
C TYR A 103 -12.82 5.99 -5.95
N ALA A 104 -12.41 6.39 -4.75
CA ALA A 104 -11.10 6.02 -4.19
C ALA A 104 -10.94 4.51 -4.01
N THR A 105 -12.01 3.81 -3.66
CA THR A 105 -12.01 2.34 -3.57
C THR A 105 -11.82 1.70 -4.95
N ALA A 106 -12.52 2.20 -5.97
CA ALA A 106 -12.36 1.74 -7.34
C ALA A 106 -10.93 1.99 -7.88
N TRP A 107 -10.35 3.15 -7.58
CA TRP A 107 -8.97 3.48 -7.93
C TRP A 107 -7.96 2.53 -7.25
N LEU A 108 -8.11 2.29 -5.93
CA LEU A 108 -7.25 1.36 -5.19
C LEU A 108 -7.37 -0.07 -5.72
N TYR A 109 -8.54 -0.48 -6.17
CA TYR A 109 -8.74 -1.78 -6.79
C TYR A 109 -8.02 -1.90 -8.14
N GLY A 110 -8.08 -0.86 -8.97
CA GLY A 110 -7.29 -0.78 -10.21
C GLY A 110 -5.79 -0.91 -9.94
N ALA A 111 -5.30 -0.19 -8.94
CA ALA A 111 -3.90 -0.28 -8.51
C ALA A 111 -3.54 -1.70 -8.07
N SER A 112 -4.41 -2.35 -7.29
CA SER A 112 -4.18 -3.73 -6.82
C SER A 112 -4.13 -4.74 -7.96
N CYS A 113 -4.94 -4.55 -9.00
CA CYS A 113 -4.92 -5.40 -10.19
C CYS A 113 -3.64 -5.23 -10.98
N SER A 114 -3.10 -4.00 -11.07
CA SER A 114 -1.84 -3.73 -11.74
C SER A 114 -0.67 -4.46 -11.05
N LEU A 115 -0.56 -4.28 -9.73
CA LEU A 115 0.50 -4.83 -8.87
C LEU A 115 0.38 -6.35 -8.65
N SER A 116 -0.73 -6.97 -9.04
CA SER A 116 -0.97 -8.40 -8.89
C SER A 116 -0.67 -9.17 -10.18
N PRO A 117 -0.17 -10.43 -10.08
CA PRO A 117 -0.06 -11.32 -11.23
C PRO A 117 -1.41 -11.48 -11.94
N LYS A 118 -1.38 -11.56 -13.27
CA LYS A 118 -2.60 -11.64 -14.12
C LYS A 118 -3.60 -12.72 -13.69
N VAL A 119 -3.11 -13.84 -13.17
CA VAL A 119 -3.92 -14.99 -12.73
C VAL A 119 -4.81 -14.68 -11.52
N VAL A 120 -4.41 -13.72 -10.68
CA VAL A 120 -5.07 -13.40 -9.40
C VAL A 120 -5.85 -12.08 -9.48
N ARG A 121 -5.75 -11.38 -10.62
CA ARG A 121 -6.57 -10.18 -10.88
C ARG A 121 -8.05 -10.57 -10.82
N HIS A 122 -8.84 -9.69 -10.22
CA HIS A 122 -10.27 -9.91 -10.00
C HIS A 122 -10.68 -11.10 -9.12
N SER A 123 -9.74 -11.69 -8.37
CA SER A 123 -10.09 -12.67 -7.34
C SER A 123 -10.84 -12.00 -6.18
N GLU A 124 -11.72 -12.76 -5.53
CA GLU A 124 -12.44 -12.33 -4.32
C GLU A 124 -11.45 -12.00 -3.19
N GLU A 125 -10.38 -12.77 -3.06
CA GLU A 125 -9.33 -12.51 -2.06
C GLU A 125 -8.65 -11.15 -2.24
N LEU A 126 -8.42 -10.73 -3.48
CA LEU A 126 -7.86 -9.42 -3.79
C LEU A 126 -8.84 -8.30 -3.44
N ALA A 127 -10.12 -8.49 -3.77
CA ALA A 127 -11.18 -7.55 -3.44
C ALA A 127 -11.29 -7.34 -1.91
N ASP A 128 -11.17 -8.41 -1.12
CA ASP A 128 -11.19 -8.35 0.34
C ASP A 128 -10.00 -7.58 0.93
N ILE A 129 -8.79 -7.82 0.41
CA ILE A 129 -7.59 -7.08 0.82
C ILE A 129 -7.81 -5.57 0.55
N VAL A 130 -8.24 -5.23 -0.67
CA VAL A 130 -8.45 -3.84 -1.07
C VAL A 130 -9.55 -3.19 -0.25
N ALA A 131 -10.67 -3.88 -0.02
CA ALA A 131 -11.75 -3.37 0.82
C ALA A 131 -11.27 -3.09 2.25
N GLY A 132 -10.41 -3.95 2.80
CA GLY A 132 -9.78 -3.73 4.10
C GLY A 132 -8.84 -2.51 4.13
N ILE A 133 -8.06 -2.29 3.07
CA ILE A 133 -7.17 -1.13 2.96
C ILE A 133 -7.98 0.15 2.76
N ALA A 134 -8.94 0.14 1.84
CA ALA A 134 -9.83 1.26 1.55
C ALA A 134 -10.60 1.69 2.80
N SER A 135 -11.15 0.74 3.55
CA SER A 135 -11.84 1.01 4.82
C SER A 135 -10.97 1.79 5.81
N ARG A 136 -9.70 1.40 5.97
CA ARG A 136 -8.77 2.11 6.86
C ARG A 136 -8.33 3.48 6.34
N LYS A 137 -8.25 3.64 5.01
CA LYS A 137 -7.69 4.84 4.36
C LYS A 137 -8.72 5.92 4.05
N THR A 138 -9.93 5.53 3.71
CA THR A 138 -11.02 6.45 3.32
C THR A 138 -12.16 6.46 4.33
N GLY A 139 -12.20 5.51 5.28
CA GLY A 139 -13.30 5.41 6.24
C GLY A 139 -14.60 4.86 5.65
N ILE A 140 -14.57 4.30 4.43
CA ILE A 140 -15.71 3.55 3.88
C ILE A 140 -15.92 2.23 4.65
N ARG A 141 -17.16 1.76 4.78
CA ARG A 141 -17.38 0.44 5.38
C ARG A 141 -16.85 -0.66 4.45
N GLN A 142 -16.24 -1.71 5.02
CA GLN A 142 -15.70 -2.81 4.21
C GLN A 142 -16.79 -3.46 3.33
N SER A 143 -18.01 -3.62 3.84
CA SER A 143 -19.14 -4.13 3.06
C SER A 143 -19.52 -3.23 1.87
N GLU A 144 -19.46 -1.92 2.05
CA GLU A 144 -19.73 -0.94 0.98
C GLU A 144 -18.60 -0.93 -0.05
N ALA A 145 -17.35 -1.10 0.39
CA ALA A 145 -16.21 -1.27 -0.51
C ALA A 145 -16.39 -2.53 -1.37
N ILE A 146 -16.72 -3.68 -0.78
CA ILE A 146 -16.96 -4.92 -1.55
C ILE A 146 -18.12 -4.73 -2.54
N GLN A 147 -19.22 -4.09 -2.11
CA GLN A 147 -20.35 -3.77 -3.00
C GLN A 147 -19.95 -2.84 -4.16
N THR A 148 -19.07 -1.87 -3.90
CA THR A 148 -18.53 -0.99 -4.94
C THR A 148 -17.75 -1.80 -5.97
N LEU A 149 -16.94 -2.76 -5.51
CA LEU A 149 -16.14 -3.60 -6.40
C LEU A 149 -17.00 -4.58 -7.22
N SER A 150 -18.09 -5.10 -6.65
CA SER A 150 -19.02 -5.96 -7.38
C SER A 150 -19.88 -5.21 -8.40
N THR A 151 -20.10 -3.91 -8.19
CA THR A 151 -20.85 -3.02 -9.09
C THR A 151 -19.95 -2.12 -9.96
N LEU A 152 -18.63 -2.40 -9.98
CA LEU A 152 -17.64 -1.60 -10.68
C LEU A 152 -17.99 -1.39 -12.16
N THR A 153 -18.45 -2.44 -12.82
CA THR A 153 -18.80 -2.42 -14.26
C THR A 153 -20.11 -1.73 -14.56
N SER A 154 -20.91 -1.42 -13.54
CA SER A 154 -22.23 -0.79 -13.70
C SER A 154 -22.14 0.74 -13.80
N SER A 155 -20.97 1.33 -13.57
CA SER A 155 -20.77 2.79 -13.58
C SER A 155 -19.50 3.17 -14.34
N ASP A 156 -19.66 4.03 -15.35
CA ASP A 156 -18.55 4.54 -16.14
C ASP A 156 -17.52 5.29 -15.28
N ILE A 157 -17.98 6.04 -14.27
CA ILE A 157 -17.10 6.80 -13.36
C ILE A 157 -16.21 5.86 -12.55
N LEU A 158 -16.76 4.73 -12.07
CA LEU A 158 -15.98 3.73 -11.35
C LEU A 158 -14.94 3.06 -12.25
N LEU A 159 -15.29 2.80 -13.51
CA LEU A 159 -14.35 2.26 -14.50
C LEU A 159 -13.23 3.25 -14.85
N VAL A 160 -13.54 4.54 -14.96
CA VAL A 160 -12.52 5.58 -15.17
C VAL A 160 -11.57 5.65 -13.96
N CYS A 161 -12.10 5.65 -12.74
CA CYS A 161 -11.28 5.65 -11.53
C CYS A 161 -10.43 4.38 -11.42
N TYR A 162 -11.01 3.22 -11.73
CA TYR A 162 -10.29 1.94 -11.81
C TYR A 162 -9.15 1.99 -12.82
N ARG A 163 -9.40 2.52 -14.02
CA ARG A 163 -8.40 2.65 -15.07
C ARG A 163 -7.25 3.57 -14.65
N ALA A 164 -7.57 4.73 -14.08
CA ALA A 164 -6.56 5.65 -13.55
C ALA A 164 -5.71 4.97 -12.45
N GLY A 165 -6.33 4.15 -11.60
CA GLY A 165 -5.60 3.36 -10.60
C GLY A 165 -4.66 2.32 -11.21
N LEU A 166 -5.08 1.67 -12.29
CA LEU A 166 -4.27 0.68 -13.01
C LEU A 166 -3.03 1.33 -13.64
N GLU A 167 -3.25 2.40 -14.42
CA GLU A 167 -2.20 3.16 -15.09
C GLU A 167 -1.26 3.84 -14.08
N GLY A 168 -1.82 4.39 -13.00
CA GLY A 168 -1.04 5.04 -11.94
C GLY A 168 -0.15 4.08 -11.17
N ALA A 169 -0.62 2.85 -10.92
CA ALA A 169 0.18 1.83 -10.24
C ALA A 169 1.24 1.19 -11.14
N GLU A 170 0.94 0.98 -12.42
CA GLU A 170 1.92 0.51 -13.41
C GLU A 170 3.09 1.50 -13.51
N PHE A 171 2.77 2.78 -13.67
CA PHE A 171 3.78 3.82 -13.74
C PHE A 171 4.57 3.97 -12.43
N TRP A 172 3.92 3.80 -11.28
CA TRP A 172 4.57 3.84 -9.98
C TRP A 172 5.54 2.66 -9.76
N GLU A 173 5.21 1.46 -10.24
CA GLU A 173 6.12 0.31 -10.11
C GLU A 173 7.45 0.57 -10.84
N GLU A 174 7.41 1.26 -11.97
CA GLU A 174 8.60 1.62 -12.76
C GLU A 174 9.31 2.87 -12.22
N ASN A 175 8.56 3.93 -11.89
CA ASN A 175 9.11 5.29 -11.69
C ASN A 175 8.99 5.80 -10.25
N HIS A 176 8.39 5.03 -9.34
CA HIS A 176 8.21 5.33 -7.91
C HIS A 176 7.43 6.62 -7.63
N HIS A 177 6.70 7.14 -8.61
CA HIS A 177 5.77 8.24 -8.47
C HIS A 177 4.52 7.97 -9.32
N VAL A 178 3.41 8.64 -9.01
CA VAL A 178 2.16 8.53 -9.76
C VAL A 178 1.99 9.81 -10.59
N PRO A 179 1.76 9.72 -11.91
CA PRO A 179 1.58 10.89 -12.75
C PRO A 179 0.28 11.61 -12.39
N ALA A 180 0.24 12.93 -12.56
CA ALA A 180 -0.91 13.74 -12.19
C ALA A 180 -2.22 13.29 -12.88
N SER A 181 -2.13 12.91 -14.16
CA SER A 181 -3.25 12.43 -15.00
C SER A 181 -3.90 11.13 -14.51
N SER A 182 -3.17 10.33 -13.74
CA SER A 182 -3.64 9.05 -13.19
C SER A 182 -3.72 9.10 -11.66
N SER A 183 -3.53 10.28 -11.07
CA SER A 183 -3.62 10.49 -9.63
C SER A 183 -5.06 10.29 -9.15
N LEU A 184 -5.20 9.83 -7.92
CA LEU A 184 -6.52 9.65 -7.29
C LEU A 184 -7.29 10.97 -7.26
N TYR A 185 -6.61 12.07 -6.93
CA TYR A 185 -7.22 13.39 -6.88
C TYR A 185 -7.82 13.76 -8.24
N ASP A 186 -7.04 13.65 -9.32
CA ASP A 186 -7.47 14.03 -10.66
C ASP A 186 -8.58 13.12 -11.20
N ALA A 187 -8.48 11.82 -10.94
CA ALA A 187 -9.52 10.85 -11.30
C ALA A 187 -10.85 11.15 -10.58
N VAL A 188 -10.79 11.54 -9.30
CA VAL A 188 -11.99 11.93 -8.54
C VAL A 188 -12.52 13.27 -9.04
N THR A 189 -11.71 14.32 -9.12
CA THR A 189 -12.21 15.67 -9.43
C THR A 189 -12.65 15.80 -10.88
N SER A 190 -12.02 15.11 -11.82
CA SER A 190 -12.43 15.14 -13.23
C SER A 190 -13.78 14.47 -13.48
N ASN A 191 -14.21 13.57 -12.59
CA ASN A 191 -15.42 12.75 -12.78
C ASN A 191 -16.50 12.95 -11.70
N ALA A 192 -16.18 13.59 -10.56
CA ALA A 192 -17.14 13.83 -9.47
C ALA A 192 -18.08 15.03 -9.72
N PHE A 193 -17.84 15.82 -10.78
CA PHE A 193 -18.68 16.97 -11.17
C PHE A 193 -19.47 16.73 -12.47
N ILE A 194 -19.48 15.49 -12.98
CA ILE A 194 -20.32 15.04 -14.10
C ILE A 194 -21.58 14.38 -13.53
#